data_AF-A0A7W7WN20-F1
#
_entry.id   AF-A0A7W7WN20-F1
#
_cell.length_a   1.000
_cell.length_b   1.000
_cell.length_c   1.000
_cell.angle_alpha   90.00
_cell.angle_beta   90.00
_cell.angle_gamma   90.00
#
_symmetry.space_group_name_H-M   'P 1'
#
loop_
_entity.id
_entity.type
_entity.pdbx_description
1 polymer ?
#
loop_
_entity_poly.entity_id
_entity_poly.type
_entity_poly.pdbx_seq_one_letter_code
_entity_poly.pdbx_strand_id
1 'polypeptide(L)'
;MDIGRGPEPESGLNLDRIVRTAIEVADAYGLDGLSMRRVATALGAGTMSLYRHVPGRAELVDLMVDVAFGEIHYPEPGPAGWRARIELAARQEWAMYRRHPWVLPIVAGTHRPPLGRNVLANIEWILSALDRHGLDPESMTQAYLTVSDYVQGAALYLRNEAEDERRTGVTSEQWWAARAESLTGLTATGQFPTLSRLLTAAPAQRRSAGKDFEFGLRRMLDGLAVLLGEATAGTSRGLSKVTIQPEFRPARPSDIGEIPVATAAALELLGRRWTTELLYLLSQGEARFGELARAIPGISRRILTERLRQLAEAGLVDRRDDAGRVTYALTERGAGLRGALEQIHAWAGTVPAPPAQADPAPPG
;
A
#
# COMPACT_ATOMS: atom_id res chain seq x y z
N MET A 1 22.80 -46.82 -47.07
CA MET A 1 22.53 -47.22 -45.68
C MET A 1 22.38 -45.91 -44.92
N ASP A 2 21.16 -45.39 -44.91
CA ASP A 2 20.83 -44.07 -44.41
C ASP A 2 20.43 -44.24 -42.94
N ILE A 3 21.25 -43.71 -42.04
CA ILE A 3 21.07 -43.88 -40.60
C ILE A 3 20.06 -42.82 -40.19
N GLY A 4 18.80 -43.23 -40.13
CA GLY A 4 17.68 -42.42 -39.70
C GLY A 4 18.02 -41.66 -38.42
N ARG A 5 18.17 -40.35 -38.56
CA ARG A 5 18.20 -39.39 -37.46
C ARG A 5 16.82 -39.47 -36.81
N GLY A 6 16.72 -40.19 -35.69
CA GLY A 6 15.51 -40.21 -34.87
C GLY A 6 15.11 -38.79 -34.45
N PRO A 7 13.84 -38.58 -34.08
CA PRO A 7 13.38 -37.26 -33.64
C PRO A 7 14.26 -36.81 -32.47
N GLU A 8 14.86 -35.61 -32.61
CA GLU A 8 15.58 -34.98 -31.52
C GLU A 8 14.66 -34.88 -30.29
N PRO A 9 15.12 -35.21 -29.08
CA PRO A 9 14.29 -35.11 -27.88
C PRO A 9 13.84 -33.65 -27.71
N GLU A 10 12.54 -33.43 -27.42
CA GLU A 10 12.02 -32.12 -27.02
C GLU A 10 13.01 -31.44 -26.07
N SER A 11 13.57 -30.31 -26.49
CA SER A 11 14.64 -29.60 -25.79
C SER A 11 14.12 -28.99 -24.48
N GLY A 12 14.02 -29.85 -23.47
CA GLY A 12 14.06 -29.61 -22.03
C GLY A 12 13.13 -28.53 -21.49
N LEU A 13 11.81 -28.71 -21.59
CA LEU A 13 10.90 -27.96 -20.73
C LEU A 13 11.06 -28.49 -19.29
N ASN A 14 11.46 -27.63 -18.36
CA ASN A 14 11.56 -27.96 -16.94
C ASN A 14 11.12 -26.77 -16.07
N LEU A 15 10.93 -27.02 -14.78
CA LEU A 15 10.39 -26.01 -13.85
C LEU A 15 11.29 -24.77 -13.75
N ASP A 16 12.61 -24.94 -13.65
CA ASP A 16 13.57 -23.82 -13.56
C ASP A 16 13.48 -22.91 -14.79
N ARG A 17 13.45 -23.50 -16.00
CA ARG A 17 13.29 -22.75 -17.24
C ARG A 17 11.94 -22.04 -17.32
N ILE A 18 10.86 -22.68 -16.87
CA ILE A 18 9.53 -22.05 -16.80
C ILE A 18 9.55 -20.84 -15.87
N VAL A 19 10.13 -20.97 -14.67
CA VAL A 19 10.19 -19.90 -13.68
C VAL A 19 11.05 -18.74 -14.17
N ARG A 20 12.24 -19.00 -14.75
CA ARG A 20 13.09 -17.94 -15.30
C ARG A 20 12.41 -17.19 -16.45
N THR A 21 11.78 -17.88 -17.39
CA THR A 21 11.04 -17.21 -18.47
C THR A 21 9.83 -16.45 -17.94
N ALA A 22 9.19 -16.93 -16.87
CA ALA A 22 8.12 -16.18 -16.20
C ALA A 22 8.64 -14.89 -15.53
N ILE A 23 9.83 -14.92 -14.92
CA ILE A 23 10.52 -13.73 -14.39
C ILE A 23 10.82 -12.74 -15.51
N GLU A 24 11.41 -13.19 -16.63
CA GLU A 24 11.68 -12.33 -17.80
C GLU A 24 10.40 -11.65 -18.33
N VAL A 25 9.29 -12.40 -18.39
CA VAL A 25 7.99 -11.84 -18.77
C VAL A 25 7.50 -10.81 -17.75
N ALA A 26 7.63 -11.07 -16.45
CA ALA A 26 7.20 -10.15 -15.40
C ALA A 26 8.10 -8.90 -15.30
N ASP A 27 9.39 -9.02 -15.58
CA ASP A 27 10.32 -7.89 -15.68
C ASP A 27 9.96 -6.97 -16.85
N ALA A 28 9.58 -7.56 -17.99
CA ALA A 28 9.23 -6.81 -19.19
C ALA A 28 7.82 -6.19 -19.17
N TYR A 29 6.84 -6.91 -18.60
CA TYR A 29 5.42 -6.56 -18.72
C TYR A 29 4.71 -6.35 -17.38
N GLY A 30 5.43 -6.42 -16.26
CA GLY A 30 4.85 -6.41 -14.92
C GLY A 30 4.06 -7.67 -14.59
N LEU A 31 3.61 -7.75 -13.33
CA LEU A 31 2.85 -8.91 -12.83
C LEU A 31 1.50 -9.07 -13.53
N ASP A 32 0.83 -7.96 -13.88
CA ASP A 32 -0.45 -7.98 -14.60
C ASP A 32 -0.31 -8.51 -16.03
N GLY A 33 0.87 -8.34 -16.62
CA GLY A 33 1.24 -8.92 -17.90
C GLY A 33 1.54 -10.43 -17.85
N LEU A 34 1.69 -11.01 -16.66
CA LEU A 34 2.04 -12.42 -16.51
C LEU A 34 0.81 -13.33 -16.70
N SER A 35 0.86 -14.20 -17.72
CA SER A 35 -0.14 -15.26 -17.92
C SER A 35 0.52 -16.56 -18.37
N MET A 36 -0.09 -17.70 -18.02
CA MET A 36 0.40 -19.04 -18.43
C MET A 36 0.60 -19.15 -19.94
N ARG A 37 -0.31 -18.55 -20.72
CA ARG A 37 -0.21 -18.52 -22.19
C ARG A 37 1.01 -17.73 -22.66
N ARG A 38 1.27 -16.54 -22.10
CA ARG A 38 2.41 -15.71 -22.51
C ARG A 38 3.74 -16.39 -22.19
N VAL A 39 3.85 -17.03 -21.01
CA VAL A 39 5.03 -17.82 -20.64
C VAL A 39 5.22 -19.01 -21.59
N ALA A 40 4.15 -19.74 -21.91
CA ALA A 40 4.21 -20.85 -22.87
C ALA A 40 4.66 -20.39 -24.26
N THR A 41 4.11 -19.26 -24.75
CA THR A 41 4.51 -18.66 -26.02
C THR A 41 5.99 -18.25 -26.01
N ALA A 42 6.47 -17.62 -24.93
CA ALA A 42 7.88 -17.24 -24.79
C ALA A 42 8.82 -18.46 -24.78
N LEU A 43 8.35 -19.60 -24.25
CA LEU A 43 9.08 -20.87 -24.24
C LEU A 43 8.99 -21.66 -25.55
N GLY A 44 8.16 -21.24 -26.51
CA GLY A 44 7.86 -22.04 -27.71
C GLY A 44 7.11 -23.34 -27.40
N ALA A 45 6.41 -23.41 -26.26
CA ALA A 45 5.72 -24.60 -25.78
C ALA A 45 4.20 -24.40 -25.75
N GLY A 46 3.43 -25.51 -25.71
CA GLY A 46 1.99 -25.45 -25.46
C GLY A 46 1.68 -25.17 -23.99
N THR A 47 0.65 -24.38 -23.70
CA THR A 47 0.24 -24.03 -22.32
C THR A 47 -0.03 -25.27 -21.45
N MET A 48 -0.59 -26.33 -22.03
CA MET A 48 -0.84 -27.59 -21.33
C MET A 48 0.45 -28.28 -20.86
N SER A 49 1.58 -28.03 -21.52
CA SER A 49 2.87 -28.60 -21.11
C SER A 49 3.39 -27.93 -19.83
N LEU A 50 3.11 -26.65 -19.59
CA LEU A 50 3.52 -25.95 -18.37
C LEU A 50 2.80 -26.49 -17.14
N TYR A 51 1.50 -26.80 -17.26
CA TYR A 51 0.69 -27.32 -16.15
C TYR A 51 1.17 -28.66 -15.58
N ARG A 52 2.01 -29.40 -16.32
CA ARG A 52 2.68 -30.60 -15.79
C ARG A 52 3.78 -30.30 -14.77
N HIS A 53 4.34 -29.09 -14.81
CA HIS A 53 5.43 -28.66 -13.93
C HIS A 53 4.96 -27.74 -12.81
N VAL A 54 3.95 -26.92 -13.08
CA VAL A 54 3.40 -25.97 -12.11
C VAL A 54 1.87 -25.93 -12.19
N PRO A 55 1.13 -26.10 -11.08
CA PRO A 55 -0.33 -26.22 -11.10
C PRO A 55 -1.06 -25.01 -11.67
N GLY A 56 -0.49 -23.81 -11.51
CA GLY A 56 -1.14 -22.58 -11.90
C GLY A 56 -0.25 -21.34 -11.76
N ARG A 57 -0.86 -20.19 -12.05
CA ARG A 57 -0.20 -18.88 -11.98
C ARG A 57 0.22 -18.54 -10.56
N ALA A 58 -0.58 -18.89 -9.55
CA ALA A 58 -0.28 -18.55 -8.16
C ALA A 58 1.00 -19.27 -7.69
N GLU A 59 1.08 -20.58 -7.91
CA GLU A 59 2.25 -21.38 -7.57
C GLU A 59 3.48 -20.98 -8.38
N LEU A 60 3.28 -20.60 -9.65
CA LEU A 60 4.36 -20.04 -10.47
C LEU A 60 4.90 -18.74 -9.87
N VAL A 61 4.02 -17.84 -9.43
CA VAL A 61 4.42 -16.58 -8.78
C VAL A 61 5.19 -16.84 -7.49
N ASP A 62 4.76 -17.79 -6.66
CA ASP A 62 5.49 -18.14 -5.43
C ASP A 62 6.91 -18.63 -5.72
N LEU A 63 7.07 -19.48 -6.75
CA LEU A 63 8.38 -19.96 -7.20
C LEU A 63 9.24 -18.83 -7.79
N MET A 64 8.63 -17.92 -8.56
CA MET A 64 9.34 -16.75 -9.12
C MET A 64 9.90 -15.86 -8.00
N VAL A 65 9.12 -15.62 -6.95
CA VAL A 65 9.59 -14.85 -5.78
C VAL A 65 10.76 -15.56 -5.12
N ASP A 66 10.67 -16.86 -4.87
CA ASP A 66 11.78 -17.60 -4.25
C ASP A 66 13.05 -17.59 -5.11
N VAL A 67 12.93 -17.67 -6.44
CA VAL A 67 14.08 -17.54 -7.35
C VAL A 67 14.66 -16.13 -7.33
N ALA A 68 13.84 -15.08 -7.29
CA ALA A 68 14.32 -13.70 -7.19
C ALA A 68 15.10 -13.45 -5.88
N PHE A 69 14.65 -14.02 -4.75
CA PHE A 69 15.41 -14.01 -3.50
C PHE A 69 16.69 -14.85 -3.59
N GLY A 70 16.70 -15.91 -4.41
CA GLY A 70 17.88 -16.72 -4.70
C GLY A 70 19.00 -15.96 -5.42
N GLU A 71 18.73 -14.80 -6.02
CA GLU A 71 19.77 -13.92 -6.59
C GLU A 71 20.53 -13.13 -5.52
N ILE A 72 20.04 -13.09 -4.28
CA ILE A 72 20.71 -12.41 -3.18
C ILE A 72 21.80 -13.31 -2.64
N HIS A 73 23.05 -12.86 -2.78
CA HIS A 73 24.23 -13.59 -2.33
C HIS A 73 24.88 -12.88 -1.16
N TYR A 74 25.10 -13.62 -0.07
CA TYR A 74 25.84 -13.16 1.10
C TYR A 74 27.22 -13.83 1.18
N PRO A 75 28.29 -13.08 1.47
CA PRO A 75 29.62 -13.66 1.61
C PRO A 75 29.77 -14.50 2.88
N GLU A 76 30.61 -15.53 2.82
CA GLU A 76 31.02 -16.35 3.97
C GLU A 76 32.55 -16.31 4.16
N PRO A 77 33.05 -15.82 5.33
CA PRO A 77 32.29 -15.20 6.41
C PRO A 77 31.72 -13.83 5.99
N GLY A 78 30.55 -13.50 6.53
CA GLY A 78 29.93 -12.19 6.32
C GLY A 78 30.73 -11.04 6.95
N PRO A 79 30.40 -9.78 6.62
CA PRO A 79 31.07 -8.62 7.22
C PRO A 79 30.96 -8.62 8.75
N ALA A 80 31.93 -7.97 9.39
CA ALA A 80 32.02 -7.90 10.85
C ALA A 80 30.94 -6.97 11.42
N GLY A 81 30.28 -7.42 12.49
CA GLY A 81 29.24 -6.68 13.21
C GLY A 81 27.86 -6.75 12.55
N TRP A 82 26.82 -6.67 13.39
CA TRP A 82 25.42 -6.74 12.95
C TRP A 82 25.10 -5.64 11.94
N ARG A 83 25.59 -4.42 12.17
CA ARG A 83 25.25 -3.25 11.35
C ARG A 83 25.68 -3.43 9.90
N ALA A 84 26.93 -3.83 9.68
CA ALA A 84 27.46 -4.02 8.33
C ALA A 84 26.72 -5.16 7.59
N ARG A 85 26.27 -6.18 8.32
CA ARG A 85 25.45 -7.26 7.75
C ARG A 85 24.08 -6.75 7.33
N ILE A 86 23.36 -6.06 8.20
CA ILE A 86 22.04 -5.51 7.86
C ILE A 86 22.12 -4.47 6.74
N GLU A 87 23.16 -3.62 6.72
CA GLU A 87 23.39 -2.71 5.59
C GLU A 87 23.58 -3.47 4.27
N LEU A 88 24.34 -4.57 4.27
CA LEU A 88 24.50 -5.41 3.08
C LEU A 88 23.16 -6.04 2.66
N ALA A 89 22.41 -6.61 3.60
CA ALA A 89 21.10 -7.19 3.31
C ALA A 89 20.12 -6.18 2.72
N ALA A 90 19.96 -5.02 3.36
CA ALA A 90 19.08 -3.97 2.90
C ALA A 90 19.44 -3.48 1.48
N ARG A 91 20.74 -3.34 1.18
CA ARG A 91 21.21 -2.94 -0.16
C ARG A 91 20.92 -4.03 -1.21
N GLN A 92 21.08 -5.31 -0.86
CA GLN A 92 20.79 -6.41 -1.77
C GLN A 92 19.29 -6.55 -2.03
N GLU A 93 18.47 -6.45 -1.00
CA GLU A 93 17.01 -6.45 -1.12
C GLU A 93 16.53 -5.27 -1.97
N TRP A 94 17.06 -4.07 -1.74
CA TRP A 94 16.78 -2.89 -2.57
C TRP A 94 17.19 -3.09 -4.03
N ALA A 95 18.36 -3.68 -4.28
CA ALA A 95 18.82 -4.00 -5.63
C ALA A 95 17.94 -5.06 -6.31
N MET A 96 17.45 -6.06 -5.57
CA MET A 96 16.51 -7.06 -6.06
C MET A 96 15.19 -6.41 -6.47
N TYR A 97 14.59 -5.55 -5.63
CA TYR A 97 13.36 -4.84 -6.01
C TYR A 97 13.53 -3.93 -7.22
N ARG A 98 14.73 -3.36 -7.43
CA ARG A 98 15.05 -2.58 -8.62
C ARG A 98 15.11 -3.44 -9.89
N ARG A 99 15.59 -4.67 -9.78
CA ARG A 99 15.66 -5.62 -10.89
C ARG A 99 14.29 -6.23 -11.19
N HIS A 100 13.54 -6.56 -10.14
CA HIS A 100 12.25 -7.24 -10.20
C HIS A 100 11.14 -6.47 -9.46
N PRO A 101 10.66 -5.33 -9.99
CA PRO A 101 9.69 -4.47 -9.29
C PRO A 101 8.35 -5.16 -8.98
N TRP A 102 8.02 -6.24 -9.69
CA TRP A 102 6.82 -7.05 -9.49
C TRP A 102 6.84 -7.89 -8.21
N VAL A 103 8.02 -8.10 -7.58
CA VAL A 103 8.13 -8.83 -6.30
C VAL A 103 7.50 -8.02 -5.15
N LEU A 104 7.70 -6.70 -5.15
CA LEU A 104 7.27 -5.81 -4.08
C LEU A 104 5.77 -5.92 -3.73
N PRO A 105 4.80 -5.83 -4.67
CA PRO A 105 3.38 -5.95 -4.33
C PRO A 105 2.99 -7.34 -3.79
N ILE A 106 3.77 -8.40 -4.07
CA ILE A 106 3.50 -9.74 -3.56
C ILE A 106 3.92 -9.83 -2.09
N VAL A 107 5.14 -9.40 -1.79
CA VAL A 107 5.74 -9.48 -0.44
C VAL A 107 5.13 -8.44 0.49
N ALA A 108 4.94 -7.19 0.03
CA ALA A 108 4.40 -6.09 0.84
C ALA A 108 2.86 -6.07 0.89
N GLY A 109 2.18 -6.64 -0.11
CA GLY A 109 0.72 -6.58 -0.25
C GLY A 109 -0.04 -7.71 0.44
N THR A 110 0.65 -8.74 0.95
CA THR A 110 0.02 -9.93 1.51
C THR A 110 0.63 -10.28 2.86
N HIS A 111 -0.21 -10.55 3.86
CA HIS A 111 0.21 -11.10 5.16
C HIS A 111 0.62 -12.59 5.10
N ARG A 112 0.85 -13.11 3.89
CA ARG A 112 1.19 -14.51 3.59
C ARG A 112 2.27 -14.52 2.50
N PRO A 113 3.50 -14.11 2.82
CA PRO A 113 4.57 -14.13 1.85
C PRO A 113 4.91 -15.58 1.45
N PRO A 114 5.43 -15.82 0.23
CA PRO A 114 5.94 -17.13 -0.16
C PRO A 114 7.04 -17.59 0.79
N LEU A 115 6.89 -18.79 1.36
CA LEU A 115 7.87 -19.38 2.30
C LEU A 115 8.84 -20.33 1.58
N GLY A 116 9.44 -19.82 0.51
CA GLY A 116 10.45 -20.53 -0.26
C GLY A 116 11.78 -20.65 0.47
N ARG A 117 12.66 -21.55 -0.01
CA ARG A 117 13.93 -21.85 0.65
C ARG A 117 14.86 -20.64 0.67
N ASN A 118 14.93 -19.88 -0.43
CA ASN A 118 15.82 -18.74 -0.53
C ASN A 118 15.28 -17.55 0.26
N VAL A 119 13.95 -17.39 0.33
CA VAL A 119 13.31 -16.41 1.21
C VAL A 119 13.68 -16.70 2.67
N LEU A 120 13.52 -17.95 3.13
CA LEU A 120 13.87 -18.33 4.50
C LEU A 120 15.38 -18.19 4.78
N ALA A 121 16.23 -18.54 3.83
CA ALA A 121 17.68 -18.36 3.97
C ALA A 121 18.08 -16.87 4.09
N ASN A 122 17.38 -16.00 3.37
CA ASN A 122 17.57 -14.55 3.48
C ASN A 122 17.21 -14.04 4.87
N ILE A 123 16.04 -14.43 5.37
CA ILE A 123 15.55 -14.09 6.72
C ILE A 123 16.52 -14.59 7.79
N GLU A 124 16.92 -15.86 7.71
CA GLU A 124 17.87 -16.48 8.64
C GLU A 124 19.20 -15.72 8.69
N TRP A 125 19.74 -15.34 7.53
CA TRP A 125 21.00 -14.58 7.49
C TRP A 125 20.90 -13.24 8.21
N ILE A 126 19.78 -12.53 8.05
CA ILE A 126 19.54 -11.23 8.71
C ILE A 126 19.31 -11.41 10.21
N LEU A 127 18.45 -12.35 10.62
CA LEU A 127 18.16 -12.62 12.03
C LEU A 127 19.42 -13.11 12.77
N SER A 128 20.26 -13.92 12.13
CA SER A 128 21.54 -14.38 12.71
C SER A 128 22.51 -13.22 12.99
N ALA A 129 22.37 -12.08 12.31
CA ALA A 129 23.13 -10.88 12.60
C ALA A 129 22.70 -10.22 13.93
N LEU A 130 21.46 -10.46 14.38
CA LEU A 130 20.89 -9.90 15.61
C LEU A 130 20.95 -10.86 16.82
N ASP A 131 21.12 -12.17 16.60
CA ASP A 131 20.95 -13.25 17.59
C ASP A 131 21.82 -13.12 18.85
N ARG A 132 22.95 -12.42 18.76
CA ARG A 132 23.91 -12.30 19.87
C ARG A 132 23.85 -11.00 20.65
N HIS A 133 22.79 -10.21 20.46
CA HIS A 133 22.66 -8.88 21.06
C HIS A 133 21.63 -8.79 22.19
N GLY A 134 21.15 -9.92 22.71
CA GLY A 134 20.30 -9.96 23.91
C GLY A 134 18.87 -9.45 23.69
N LEU A 135 18.42 -9.37 22.44
CA LEU A 135 17.03 -9.09 22.11
C LEU A 135 16.15 -10.30 22.44
N ASP A 136 14.95 -10.04 22.96
CA ASP A 136 13.91 -11.07 22.99
C ASP A 136 13.40 -11.37 21.55
N PRO A 137 12.78 -12.54 21.32
CA PRO A 137 12.35 -12.95 19.98
C PRO A 137 11.37 -11.99 19.30
N GLU A 138 10.52 -11.31 20.07
CA GLU A 138 9.56 -10.33 19.54
C GLU A 138 10.31 -9.09 19.06
N SER A 139 11.19 -8.53 19.89
CA SER A 139 12.03 -7.38 19.53
C SER A 139 12.93 -7.65 18.32
N MET A 140 13.47 -8.87 18.22
CA MET A 140 14.27 -9.27 17.05
C MET A 140 13.43 -9.30 15.77
N THR A 141 12.23 -9.89 15.83
CA THR A 141 11.32 -9.95 14.68
C THR A 141 10.89 -8.53 14.27
N GLN A 142 10.55 -7.68 15.23
CA GLN A 142 10.19 -6.28 14.99
C GLN A 142 11.36 -5.49 14.38
N ALA A 143 12.60 -5.71 14.83
CA ALA A 143 13.77 -5.07 14.25
C ALA A 143 13.99 -5.48 12.78
N TYR A 144 13.87 -6.78 12.48
CA TYR A 144 13.92 -7.29 11.11
C TYR A 144 12.83 -6.66 10.22
N LEU A 145 11.57 -6.74 10.66
CA LEU A 145 10.44 -6.21 9.90
C LEU A 145 10.56 -4.70 9.68
N THR A 146 10.96 -3.94 10.70
CA THR A 146 11.17 -2.49 10.60
C THR A 146 12.15 -2.13 9.49
N VAL A 147 13.27 -2.85 9.38
CA VAL A 147 14.26 -2.60 8.32
C VAL A 147 13.71 -3.01 6.96
N SER A 148 13.10 -4.19 6.83
CA SER A 148 12.54 -4.64 5.55
C SER A 148 11.40 -3.73 5.07
N ASP A 149 10.49 -3.30 5.95
CA ASP A 149 9.39 -2.38 5.64
C ASP A 149 9.90 -1.04 5.10
N TYR A 150 11.02 -0.55 5.63
CA TYR A 150 11.67 0.64 5.09
C TYR A 150 12.26 0.41 3.71
N VAL A 151 12.95 -0.71 3.49
CA VAL A 151 13.49 -1.07 2.17
C VAL A 151 12.36 -1.18 1.16
N GLN A 152 11.25 -1.83 1.53
CA GLN A 152 10.03 -1.95 0.74
C GLN A 152 9.39 -0.59 0.44
N GLY A 153 9.27 0.29 1.44
CA GLY A 153 8.77 1.65 1.27
C GLY A 153 9.64 2.51 0.35
N ALA A 154 10.95 2.40 0.45
CA ALA A 154 11.90 3.06 -0.45
C ALA A 154 11.82 2.50 -1.88
N ALA A 155 11.63 1.18 -2.02
CA ALA A 155 11.44 0.52 -3.32
C ALA A 155 10.09 0.88 -3.97
N LEU A 156 9.04 1.12 -3.19
CA LEU A 156 7.73 1.54 -3.68
C LEU A 156 7.82 2.85 -4.46
N TYR A 157 8.62 3.81 -3.97
CA TYR A 157 8.87 5.07 -4.67
C TYR A 157 9.46 4.84 -6.06
N LEU A 158 10.47 3.97 -6.18
CA LEU A 158 11.10 3.64 -7.46
C LEU A 158 10.13 2.98 -8.44
N ARG A 159 9.26 2.08 -7.93
CA ARG A 159 8.25 1.42 -8.76
C ARG A 159 7.24 2.43 -9.31
N ASN A 160 6.76 3.34 -8.46
CA ASN A 160 5.79 4.36 -8.86
C ASN A 160 6.40 5.34 -9.86
N GLU A 161 7.64 5.76 -9.62
CA GLU A 161 8.43 6.58 -10.56
C GLU A 161 8.52 5.90 -11.93
N ALA A 162 8.98 4.65 -12.00
CA ALA A 162 9.09 3.94 -13.27
C ALA A 162 7.74 3.78 -14.00
N GLU A 163 6.64 3.62 -13.27
CA GLU A 163 5.30 3.54 -13.86
C GLU A 163 4.79 4.89 -14.38
N ASP A 164 5.02 5.97 -13.63
CA ASP A 164 4.69 7.32 -14.08
C ASP A 164 5.48 7.71 -15.34
N GLU A 165 6.76 7.34 -15.40
CA GLU A 165 7.60 7.53 -16.58
C GLU A 165 7.08 6.73 -17.78
N ARG A 166 6.73 5.45 -17.61
CA ARG A 166 6.14 4.62 -18.67
C ARG A 166 4.82 5.21 -19.19
N ARG A 167 3.96 5.68 -18.29
CA ARG A 167 2.63 6.20 -18.63
C ARG A 167 2.68 7.58 -19.29
N THR A 168 3.61 8.44 -18.87
CA THR A 168 3.65 9.85 -19.30
C THR A 168 4.76 10.16 -20.30
N GLY A 169 5.79 9.32 -20.39
CA GLY A 169 7.02 9.57 -21.13
C GLY A 169 7.91 10.66 -20.52
N VAL A 170 7.59 11.14 -19.32
CA VAL A 170 8.30 12.24 -18.64
C VAL A 170 8.99 11.70 -17.40
N THR A 171 10.30 11.92 -17.30
CA THR A 171 11.08 11.52 -16.12
C THR A 171 10.70 12.33 -14.88
N SER A 172 10.92 11.79 -13.67
CA SER A 172 10.71 12.56 -12.43
C SER A 172 11.50 13.87 -12.44
N GLU A 173 12.74 13.85 -12.90
CA GLU A 173 13.59 15.04 -12.98
C GLU A 173 12.97 16.10 -13.88
N GLN A 174 12.53 15.72 -15.08
CA GLN A 174 11.85 16.63 -16.01
C GLN A 174 10.53 17.14 -15.43
N TRP A 175 9.76 16.28 -14.76
CA TRP A 175 8.49 16.64 -14.15
C TRP A 175 8.67 17.70 -13.06
N TRP A 176 9.67 17.52 -12.19
CA TRP A 176 10.04 18.47 -11.15
C TRP A 176 10.67 19.74 -11.71
N ALA A 177 11.50 19.65 -12.75
CA ALA A 177 12.11 20.81 -13.41
C ALA A 177 11.04 21.72 -14.01
N ALA A 178 10.07 21.14 -14.73
CA ALA A 178 8.96 21.88 -15.34
C ALA A 178 8.03 22.58 -14.33
N ARG A 179 8.09 22.20 -13.04
CA ARG A 179 7.24 22.72 -11.96
C ARG A 179 7.98 23.54 -10.92
N ALA A 180 9.30 23.70 -11.07
CA ALA A 180 10.17 24.37 -10.09
C ALA A 180 9.69 25.80 -9.79
N GLU A 181 9.42 26.57 -10.85
CA GLU A 181 9.00 27.96 -10.76
C GLU A 181 7.60 28.09 -10.15
N SER A 182 6.66 27.25 -10.57
CA SER A 182 5.31 27.22 -10.01
C SER A 182 5.31 26.88 -8.52
N LEU A 183 6.11 25.90 -8.10
CA LEU A 183 6.25 25.51 -6.69
C LEU A 183 6.89 26.62 -5.85
N THR A 184 7.87 27.32 -6.42
CA THR A 184 8.50 28.49 -5.78
C THR A 184 7.49 29.62 -5.62
N GLY A 185 6.70 29.91 -6.66
CA GLY A 185 5.64 30.93 -6.61
C GLY A 185 4.56 30.62 -5.56
N LEU A 186 4.13 29.35 -5.45
CA LEU A 186 3.14 28.91 -4.45
C LEU A 186 3.66 29.05 -3.01
N THR A 187 4.95 28.81 -2.79
CA THR A 187 5.55 28.85 -1.45
C THR A 187 6.04 30.24 -1.04
N ALA A 188 6.11 31.19 -1.97
CA ALA A 188 6.51 32.58 -1.73
C ALA A 188 5.45 33.42 -0.99
N THR A 189 4.22 32.92 -0.82
CA THR A 189 3.10 33.62 -0.15
C THR A 189 3.28 33.77 1.38
N GLY A 190 4.36 33.21 1.95
CA GLY A 190 4.65 33.24 3.39
C GLY A 190 3.90 32.18 4.21
N GLN A 191 2.94 31.46 3.59
CA GLN A 191 2.15 30.42 4.25
C GLN A 191 2.94 29.11 4.48
N PHE A 192 4.05 28.91 3.74
CA PHE A 192 4.86 27.68 3.78
C PHE A 192 6.34 27.97 4.06
N PRO A 193 6.69 28.64 5.18
CA PRO A 193 8.03 29.18 5.40
C PRO A 193 9.12 28.09 5.43
N THR A 194 8.85 26.96 6.09
CA THR A 194 9.79 25.83 6.14
C THR A 194 9.98 25.18 4.76
N LEU A 195 8.88 24.98 4.02
CA LEU A 195 8.94 24.35 2.70
C LEU A 195 9.64 25.25 1.69
N SER A 196 9.37 26.56 1.69
CA SER A 196 10.05 27.55 0.86
C SER A 196 11.57 27.54 1.10
N ARG A 197 12.00 27.50 2.37
CA ARG A 197 13.41 27.37 2.74
C ARG A 197 14.04 26.07 2.24
N LEU A 198 13.34 24.94 2.37
CA LEU A 198 13.82 23.64 1.91
C LEU A 198 13.94 23.59 0.38
N LEU A 199 12.93 24.05 -0.36
CA LEU A 199 12.94 24.05 -1.82
C LEU A 199 14.05 24.94 -2.40
N THR A 200 14.38 26.04 -1.71
CA THR A 200 15.53 26.89 -2.06
C THR A 200 16.86 26.19 -1.78
N ALA A 201 17.00 25.55 -0.61
CA ALA A 201 18.27 24.96 -0.17
C ALA A 201 18.58 23.59 -0.82
N ALA A 202 17.54 22.81 -1.09
CA ALA A 202 17.59 21.46 -1.67
C ALA A 202 16.49 21.34 -2.72
N PRO A 203 16.73 21.79 -3.96
CA PRO A 203 15.74 21.75 -5.03
C PRO A 203 15.24 20.32 -5.28
N ALA A 204 13.93 20.15 -5.45
CA ALA A 204 13.28 18.85 -5.62
C ALA A 204 13.85 18.04 -6.79
N GLN A 205 14.40 18.71 -7.81
CA GLN A 205 15.04 18.09 -8.98
C GLN A 205 16.34 17.37 -8.64
N ARG A 206 17.00 17.72 -7.52
CA ARG A 206 18.25 17.09 -7.06
C ARG A 206 18.02 15.88 -6.15
N ARG A 207 16.76 15.54 -5.89
CA ARG A 207 16.40 14.36 -5.09
C ARG A 207 16.87 13.10 -5.80
N SER A 208 17.34 12.12 -5.04
CA SER A 208 17.82 10.85 -5.58
C SER A 208 17.34 9.74 -4.67
N ALA A 209 16.55 8.83 -5.23
CA ALA A 209 16.01 7.69 -4.49
C ALA A 209 17.10 6.89 -3.76
N GLY A 210 18.29 6.73 -4.36
CA GLY A 210 19.43 6.08 -3.71
C GLY A 210 19.99 6.86 -2.52
N LYS A 211 20.08 8.19 -2.61
CA LYS A 211 20.53 9.01 -1.47
C LYS A 211 19.52 9.01 -0.32
N ASP A 212 18.23 9.06 -0.66
CA ASP A 212 17.15 9.02 0.32
C ASP A 212 17.08 7.65 1.00
N PHE A 213 17.30 6.56 0.24
CA PHE A 213 17.46 5.20 0.75
C PHE A 213 18.63 5.08 1.75
N GLU A 214 19.83 5.53 1.37
CA GLU A 214 21.00 5.45 2.26
C GLU A 214 20.86 6.36 3.50
N PHE A 215 20.13 7.48 3.39
CA PHE A 215 19.85 8.34 4.53
C PHE A 215 18.93 7.65 5.53
N GLY A 216 17.77 7.15 5.08
CA GLY A 216 16.80 6.55 5.99
C GLY A 216 17.27 5.20 6.53
N LEU A 217 17.97 4.38 5.75
CA LEU A 217 18.61 3.15 6.22
C LEU A 217 19.54 3.45 7.40
N ARG A 218 20.40 4.46 7.25
CA ARG A 218 21.31 4.88 8.33
C ARG A 218 20.54 5.31 9.58
N ARG A 219 19.47 6.09 9.43
CA ARG A 219 18.65 6.54 10.57
C ARG A 219 17.96 5.38 11.28
N MET A 220 17.45 4.40 10.54
CA MET A 220 16.87 3.19 11.13
C MET A 220 17.89 2.38 11.92
N LEU A 221 19.08 2.15 11.33
CA LEU A 221 20.14 1.41 12.00
C LEU A 221 20.72 2.18 13.19
N ASP A 222 20.74 3.52 13.16
CA ASP A 222 21.10 4.33 14.33
C ASP A 222 20.09 4.12 15.47
N GLY A 223 18.79 4.05 15.16
CA GLY A 223 17.74 3.72 16.13
C GLY A 223 17.86 2.29 16.67
N LEU A 224 18.17 1.33 15.81
CA LEU A 224 18.40 -0.06 16.21
C LEU A 224 19.63 -0.20 17.11
N ALA A 225 20.69 0.55 16.86
CA ALA A 225 21.88 0.58 17.75
C ALA A 225 21.52 1.03 19.18
N VAL A 226 20.56 1.94 19.35
CA VAL A 226 20.04 2.34 20.66
C VAL A 226 19.31 1.16 21.33
N LEU A 227 18.46 0.45 20.58
CA LEU A 227 17.74 -0.73 21.08
C LEU A 227 18.69 -1.84 21.53
N LEU A 228 19.77 -2.06 20.78
CA LEU A 228 20.81 -3.06 21.09
C LEU A 228 21.73 -2.63 22.25
N GLY A 229 21.50 -1.46 22.86
CA GLY A 229 22.28 -0.96 23.99
C GLY A 229 23.68 -0.44 23.61
N GLU A 230 23.95 -0.22 22.33
CA GLU A 230 25.25 0.22 21.82
C GLU A 230 25.39 1.76 21.78
N ALA A 231 24.30 2.50 22.03
CA ALA A 231 24.31 3.95 22.20
C ALA A 231 24.41 4.32 23.69
N THR A 232 25.44 5.07 24.05
CA THR A 232 25.61 5.67 25.38
C THR A 232 24.36 6.43 25.82
N ALA A 233 23.88 6.09 27.03
CA ALA A 233 22.79 6.69 27.79
C ALA A 233 22.27 8.04 27.28
N GLY A 234 21.06 8.03 26.73
CA GLY A 234 20.37 9.24 26.28
C GLY A 234 18.90 8.99 26.03
N THR A 235 18.14 8.77 27.11
CA THR A 235 16.67 8.86 27.15
C THR A 235 15.91 7.80 26.32
N SER A 236 15.79 6.59 26.86
CA SER A 236 14.65 5.72 26.54
C SER A 236 13.39 6.34 27.15
N ARG A 237 12.72 7.22 26.40
CA ARG A 237 11.34 7.60 26.69
C ARG A 237 10.47 6.61 25.91
N GLY A 238 9.97 5.59 26.62
CA GLY A 238 9.10 4.57 26.06
C GLY A 238 8.04 5.18 25.15
N LEU A 239 8.01 4.71 23.90
CA LEU A 239 6.96 5.06 22.97
C LEU A 239 5.65 4.51 23.56
N SER A 240 4.79 5.40 24.04
CA SER A 240 3.43 5.07 24.41
C SER A 240 2.80 4.28 23.26
N LYS A 241 2.20 3.12 23.59
CA LYS A 241 1.47 2.25 22.65
C LYS A 241 0.64 3.08 21.68
N VAL A 242 1.08 3.15 20.43
CA VAL A 242 0.21 3.51 19.32
C VAL A 242 -0.69 2.29 19.12
N THR A 243 -1.95 2.40 19.51
CA THR A 243 -2.95 1.37 19.23
C THR A 243 -3.23 1.39 17.74
N ILE A 244 -2.51 0.56 16.98
CA ILE A 244 -2.86 0.21 15.59
C ILE A 244 -4.11 -0.69 15.67
N GLN A 245 -5.15 -0.38 14.90
CA GLN A 245 -6.34 -1.22 14.81
C GLN A 245 -5.97 -2.57 14.16
N PRO A 246 -6.40 -3.72 14.72
CA PRO A 246 -6.00 -5.04 14.22
C PRO A 246 -6.59 -5.36 12.84
N GLU A 247 -5.87 -6.16 12.04
CA GLU A 247 -6.38 -6.71 10.78
C GLU A 247 -7.73 -7.45 10.93
N PHE A 248 -8.62 -7.34 9.93
CA PHE A 248 -9.89 -8.07 9.92
C PHE A 248 -9.64 -9.58 9.82
N ARG A 249 -9.79 -10.28 10.94
CA ARG A 249 -9.77 -11.74 11.02
C ARG A 249 -11.21 -12.23 11.21
N PRO A 250 -11.78 -13.01 10.28
CA PRO A 250 -13.14 -13.53 10.46
C PRO A 250 -13.21 -14.41 11.71
N ALA A 251 -14.16 -14.10 12.60
CA ALA A 251 -14.45 -14.90 13.78
C ALA A 251 -14.93 -16.31 13.38
N ARG A 252 -14.66 -17.33 14.21
CA ARG A 252 -15.29 -18.64 14.01
C ARG A 252 -16.79 -18.52 14.30
N PRO A 253 -17.66 -19.37 13.73
CA PRO A 253 -19.10 -19.31 14.02
C PRO A 253 -19.44 -19.38 15.52
N SER A 254 -18.62 -20.09 16.31
CA SER A 254 -18.73 -20.17 17.77
C SER A 254 -18.41 -18.87 18.52
N ASP A 255 -17.72 -17.94 17.88
CA ASP A 255 -17.14 -16.74 18.49
C ASP A 255 -17.95 -15.47 18.13
N ILE A 256 -19.05 -15.62 17.37
CA ILE A 256 -19.95 -14.51 17.02
C ILE A 256 -20.79 -14.17 18.27
N GLY A 257 -20.39 -13.10 18.96
CA GLY A 257 -21.11 -12.56 20.11
C GLY A 257 -22.26 -11.61 19.75
N GLU A 258 -22.92 -11.10 20.77
CA GLU A 258 -23.95 -10.06 20.62
C GLU A 258 -23.35 -8.70 20.22
N ILE A 259 -24.08 -7.94 19.41
CA ILE A 259 -23.67 -6.58 19.03
C ILE A 259 -23.72 -5.69 20.29
N PRO A 260 -22.62 -4.99 20.66
CA PRO A 260 -22.66 -4.07 21.78
C PRO A 260 -23.75 -3.00 21.59
N VAL A 261 -24.49 -2.69 22.66
CA VAL A 261 -25.65 -1.76 22.62
C VAL A 261 -25.31 -0.42 21.96
N ALA A 262 -24.14 0.13 22.26
CA ALA A 262 -23.66 1.38 21.66
C ALA A 262 -23.44 1.25 20.13
N THR A 263 -22.96 0.09 19.68
CA THR A 263 -22.78 -0.21 18.25
C THR A 263 -24.13 -0.38 17.56
N ALA A 264 -25.08 -1.10 18.18
CA ALA A 264 -26.44 -1.24 17.66
C ALA A 264 -27.14 0.11 17.48
N ALA A 265 -27.05 1.00 18.48
CA ALA A 265 -27.63 2.34 18.42
C ALA A 265 -26.99 3.21 17.32
N ALA A 266 -25.67 3.14 17.16
CA ALA A 266 -24.97 3.85 16.09
C ALA A 266 -25.39 3.34 14.70
N LEU A 267 -25.48 2.02 14.52
CA LEU A 267 -25.93 1.39 13.28
C LEU A 267 -27.38 1.75 12.96
N GLU A 268 -28.27 1.82 13.95
CA GLU A 268 -29.65 2.25 13.76
C GLU A 268 -29.72 3.70 13.27
N LEU A 269 -28.95 4.61 13.88
CA LEU A 269 -28.90 6.01 13.48
C LEU A 269 -28.37 6.16 12.04
N LEU A 270 -27.23 5.53 11.73
CA LEU A 270 -26.58 5.61 10.41
C LEU A 270 -27.40 4.92 9.31
N GLY A 271 -28.11 3.84 9.64
CA GLY A 271 -28.97 3.10 8.73
C GLY A 271 -30.26 3.84 8.36
N ARG A 272 -30.60 4.94 9.03
CA ARG A 272 -31.77 5.75 8.67
C ARG A 272 -31.55 6.42 7.32
N ARG A 273 -32.52 6.25 6.42
CA ARG A 273 -32.50 6.85 5.08
C ARG A 273 -32.14 8.34 5.12
N TRP A 274 -31.19 8.72 4.26
CA TRP A 274 -30.61 10.04 4.07
C TRP A 274 -29.65 10.52 5.15
N THR A 275 -29.43 9.77 6.22
CA THR A 275 -28.55 10.19 7.33
C THR A 275 -27.08 10.14 6.90
N THR A 276 -26.66 9.05 6.29
CA THR A 276 -25.27 8.85 5.84
C THR A 276 -24.92 9.80 4.68
N GLU A 277 -25.87 10.07 3.79
CA GLU A 277 -25.73 11.02 2.69
C GLU A 277 -25.59 12.46 3.22
N LEU A 278 -26.37 12.85 4.23
CA LEU A 278 -26.23 14.15 4.89
C LEU A 278 -24.89 14.30 5.60
N LEU A 279 -24.46 13.28 6.35
CA LEU A 279 -23.16 13.27 7.02
C LEU A 279 -22.02 13.32 6.01
N TYR A 280 -22.12 12.60 4.89
CA TYR A 280 -21.15 12.64 3.81
C TYR A 280 -21.04 14.03 3.20
N LEU A 281 -22.16 14.68 2.87
CA LEU A 281 -22.14 16.04 2.31
C LEU A 281 -21.55 17.06 3.29
N LEU A 282 -21.95 17.00 4.57
CA LEU A 282 -21.44 17.90 5.62
C LEU A 282 -19.97 17.62 5.99
N SER A 283 -19.44 16.44 5.66
CA SER A 283 -18.01 16.16 5.80
C SER A 283 -17.15 16.97 4.82
N GLN A 284 -17.73 17.38 3.69
CA GLN A 284 -17.04 18.19 2.67
C GLN A 284 -16.97 19.69 3.04
N GLY A 285 -17.76 20.13 4.01
CA GLY A 285 -17.79 21.52 4.48
C GLY A 285 -19.13 21.92 5.06
N GLU A 286 -19.25 23.18 5.47
CA GLU A 286 -20.53 23.75 5.87
C GLU A 286 -21.49 23.88 4.68
N ALA A 287 -22.78 23.64 4.89
CA ALA A 287 -23.78 23.70 3.83
C ALA A 287 -25.07 24.38 4.29
N ARG A 288 -25.76 25.06 3.37
CA ARG A 288 -27.10 25.63 3.58
C ARG A 288 -28.17 24.57 3.34
N PHE A 289 -29.35 24.78 3.93
CA PHE A 289 -30.50 23.89 3.76
C PHE A 289 -30.84 23.61 2.28
N GLY A 290 -30.84 24.66 1.44
CA GLY A 290 -31.16 24.52 0.01
C GLY A 290 -30.11 23.75 -0.79
N GLU A 291 -28.86 23.75 -0.34
CA GLU A 291 -27.77 23.00 -0.98
C GLU A 291 -27.89 21.52 -0.66
N LEU A 292 -28.13 21.18 0.61
CA LEU A 292 -28.40 19.81 1.05
C LEU A 292 -29.65 19.22 0.37
N ALA A 293 -30.73 20.01 0.27
CA ALA A 293 -31.97 19.58 -0.40
C ALA A 293 -31.78 19.30 -1.89
N ARG A 294 -30.87 20.03 -2.55
CA ARG A 294 -30.58 19.85 -3.98
C ARG A 294 -29.64 18.66 -4.23
N ALA A 295 -28.69 18.45 -3.32
CA ALA A 295 -27.67 17.42 -3.44
C ALA A 295 -28.17 15.99 -3.15
N ILE A 296 -29.34 15.84 -2.51
CA ILE A 296 -29.94 14.53 -2.20
C ILE A 296 -31.24 14.37 -3.00
N PRO A 297 -31.22 13.72 -4.17
CA PRO A 297 -32.42 13.46 -4.96
C PRO A 297 -33.47 12.70 -4.14
N GLY A 298 -34.71 13.21 -4.13
CA GLY A 298 -35.85 12.56 -3.48
C GLY A 298 -36.06 12.90 -1.99
N ILE A 299 -35.18 13.68 -1.34
CA ILE A 299 -35.44 14.15 0.02
C ILE A 299 -36.48 15.28 0.04
N SER A 300 -37.54 15.13 0.84
CA SER A 300 -38.51 16.21 1.03
C SER A 300 -37.98 17.20 2.08
N ARG A 301 -38.35 18.48 1.95
CA ARG A 301 -37.95 19.53 2.92
C ARG A 301 -38.30 19.16 4.36
N ARG A 302 -39.49 18.57 4.58
CA ARG A 302 -39.94 18.09 5.89
C ARG A 302 -38.97 17.06 6.47
N ILE A 303 -38.56 16.07 5.68
CA ILE A 303 -37.67 15.02 6.18
C ILE A 303 -36.23 15.53 6.32
N LEU A 304 -35.77 16.43 5.45
CA LEU A 304 -34.47 17.08 5.63
C LEU A 304 -34.40 17.82 6.97
N THR A 305 -35.43 18.61 7.30
CA THR A 305 -35.53 19.27 8.61
C THR A 305 -35.49 18.26 9.76
N GLU A 306 -36.27 17.19 9.66
CA GLU A 306 -36.32 16.14 10.68
C GLU A 306 -34.95 15.45 10.87
N ARG A 307 -34.25 15.13 9.79
CA ARG A 307 -32.93 14.48 9.84
C ARG A 307 -31.86 15.40 10.40
N LEU A 308 -31.82 16.66 9.99
CA LEU A 308 -30.89 17.65 10.54
C LEU A 308 -31.13 17.87 12.04
N ARG A 309 -32.39 17.88 12.46
CA ARG A 309 -32.75 17.95 13.88
C ARG A 309 -32.26 16.72 14.65
N GLN A 310 -32.51 15.51 14.14
CA GLN A 310 -32.05 14.28 14.78
C GLN A 310 -30.52 14.20 14.88
N LEU A 311 -29.82 14.66 13.84
CA LEU A 311 -28.35 14.73 13.84
C LEU A 311 -27.82 15.78 14.84
N ALA A 312 -28.53 16.90 15.01
CA ALA A 312 -28.19 17.89 16.02
C ALA A 312 -28.47 17.38 17.44
N GLU A 313 -29.60 16.71 17.68
CA GLU A 313 -29.92 16.07 18.96
C GLU A 313 -28.93 14.95 19.32
N ALA A 314 -28.43 14.23 18.32
CA ALA A 314 -27.35 13.24 18.48
C ALA A 314 -25.95 13.88 18.68
N GLY A 315 -25.84 15.21 18.59
CA GLY A 315 -24.59 15.95 18.73
C GLY A 315 -23.61 15.74 17.57
N LEU A 316 -24.10 15.41 16.37
CA LEU A 316 -23.29 15.18 15.17
C LEU A 316 -23.25 16.39 14.22
N VAL A 317 -24.26 17.26 14.27
CA VAL A 317 -24.40 18.43 13.38
C VAL A 317 -24.76 19.66 14.20
N ASP A 318 -24.03 20.76 13.98
CA ASP A 318 -24.38 22.08 14.49
C ASP A 318 -25.17 22.87 13.45
N ARG A 319 -26.21 23.57 13.92
CA ARG A 319 -26.93 24.60 13.15
C ARG A 319 -26.42 25.97 13.59
N ARG A 320 -25.78 26.71 12.67
CA ARG A 320 -25.28 28.06 12.91
C ARG A 320 -26.15 29.08 12.19
N ASP A 321 -26.48 30.16 12.88
CA ASP A 321 -27.24 31.30 12.34
C ASP A 321 -26.35 32.54 12.44
N ASP A 322 -25.85 33.00 11.30
CA ASP A 322 -25.02 34.20 11.21
C ASP A 322 -25.76 35.26 10.39
N ALA A 323 -26.22 36.31 11.06
CA ALA A 323 -26.96 37.42 10.44
C ALA A 323 -28.14 36.98 9.54
N GLY A 324 -28.86 35.92 9.91
CA GLY A 324 -29.98 35.37 9.14
C GLY A 324 -29.59 34.33 8.07
N ARG A 325 -28.30 34.00 7.96
CA ARG A 325 -27.79 32.92 7.11
C ARG A 325 -27.63 31.65 7.95
N VAL A 326 -28.57 30.73 7.78
CA VAL A 326 -28.52 29.42 8.45
C VAL A 326 -27.64 28.44 7.69
N THR A 327 -26.62 27.91 8.36
CA THR A 327 -25.71 26.87 7.86
C THR A 327 -25.68 25.67 8.80
N TYR A 328 -25.30 24.52 8.27
CA TYR A 328 -25.11 23.27 9.01
C TYR A 328 -23.68 22.81 8.82
N ALA A 329 -23.05 22.34 9.90
CA ALA A 329 -21.69 21.81 9.88
C ALA A 329 -21.59 20.61 10.82
N LEU A 330 -20.65 19.70 10.58
CA LEU A 330 -20.37 18.63 11.55
C LEU A 330 -19.79 19.22 12.85
N THR A 331 -20.19 18.65 13.98
CA THR A 331 -19.51 18.85 15.27
C THR A 331 -18.17 18.12 15.28
N GLU A 332 -17.36 18.29 16.32
CA GLU A 332 -16.14 17.46 16.53
C GLU A 332 -16.48 15.96 16.55
N ARG A 333 -17.56 15.59 17.24
CA ARG A 333 -18.07 14.21 17.29
C ARG A 333 -18.52 13.71 15.91
N GLY A 334 -19.20 14.55 15.14
CA GLY A 334 -19.60 14.24 13.76
C GLY A 334 -18.39 14.10 12.83
N ALA A 335 -17.38 14.94 12.99
CA ALA A 335 -16.14 14.90 12.21
C ALA A 335 -15.35 13.60 12.43
N GLY A 336 -15.48 12.95 13.59
CA GLY A 336 -14.91 11.63 13.85
C GLY A 336 -15.43 10.52 12.92
N LEU A 337 -16.57 10.71 12.25
CA LEU A 337 -17.11 9.75 11.27
C LEU A 337 -16.53 9.93 9.86
N ARG A 338 -15.77 11.00 9.59
CA ARG A 338 -15.25 11.33 8.26
C ARG A 338 -14.49 10.16 7.63
N GLY A 339 -13.57 9.55 8.39
CA GLY A 339 -12.77 8.43 7.90
C GLY A 339 -13.64 7.24 7.47
N ALA A 340 -14.68 6.90 8.25
CA ALA A 340 -15.59 5.81 7.88
C ALA A 340 -16.40 6.13 6.61
N LEU A 341 -16.87 7.37 6.47
CA LEU A 341 -17.62 7.82 5.28
C LEU A 341 -16.75 7.81 4.01
N GLU A 342 -15.49 8.20 4.12
CA GLU A 342 -14.50 8.13 3.04
C GLU A 342 -14.21 6.69 2.63
N GLN A 343 -14.07 5.77 3.59
CA GLN A 343 -13.90 4.35 3.32
C GLN A 343 -15.12 3.72 2.65
N ILE A 344 -16.34 4.10 3.07
CA ILE A 344 -17.58 3.68 2.40
C ILE A 344 -17.62 4.19 0.96
N HIS A 345 -17.22 5.45 0.72
CA HIS A 345 -17.16 6.03 -0.62
C HIS A 345 -16.14 5.31 -1.52
N ALA A 346 -14.94 5.04 -1.01
CA ALA A 346 -13.92 4.29 -1.72
C ALA A 346 -14.40 2.86 -2.05
N TRP A 347 -15.04 2.18 -1.09
CA TRP A 347 -15.63 0.86 -1.30
C TRP A 347 -16.76 0.86 -2.32
N ALA A 348 -17.59 1.91 -2.38
CA ALA A 348 -18.68 2.00 -3.35
C ALA A 348 -18.18 1.92 -4.81
N GLY A 349 -16.95 2.37 -5.10
CA GLY A 349 -16.32 2.21 -6.41
C GLY A 349 -16.00 0.76 -6.80
N THR A 350 -16.05 -0.17 -5.85
CA THR A 350 -15.82 -1.61 -6.07
C THR A 350 -17.11 -2.40 -6.28
N VAL A 351 -18.27 -1.78 -6.05
CA VAL A 351 -19.59 -2.39 -6.21
C VAL A 351 -20.11 -2.12 -7.63
N PRO A 352 -20.62 -3.12 -8.36
CA PRO A 352 -21.24 -2.89 -9.66
C PRO A 352 -22.37 -1.87 -9.55
N ALA A 353 -22.37 -0.85 -10.41
CA ALA A 353 -23.46 0.11 -10.45
C ALA A 353 -24.79 -0.63 -10.70
N PRO A 354 -25.88 -0.25 -10.01
CA PRO A 354 -27.19 -0.82 -10.32
C PRO A 354 -27.52 -0.55 -11.79
N PRO A 355 -28.21 -1.48 -12.48
CA PRO A 355 -28.61 -1.26 -13.86
C PRO A 355 -29.38 0.06 -13.96
N ALA A 356 -29.02 0.89 -14.93
CA ALA A 356 -29.73 2.14 -15.19
C ALA A 356 -31.22 1.83 -15.30
N GLN A 357 -32.05 2.45 -14.45
CA GLN A 357 -33.50 2.40 -14.62
C GLN A 357 -33.79 2.93 -16.02
N ALA A 358 -34.36 2.09 -16.87
CA ALA A 358 -34.81 2.49 -18.19
C ALA A 358 -35.73 3.70 -18.04
N ASP A 359 -35.45 4.77 -18.78
CA ASP A 359 -36.32 5.93 -18.87
C ASP A 359 -37.75 5.46 -19.16
N PRO A 360 -38.77 5.91 -18.41
CA PRO A 360 -40.15 5.62 -18.78
C PRO A 360 -40.40 6.17 -20.18
N ALA A 361 -40.91 5.33 -21.08
CA ALA A 361 -41.24 5.72 -22.44
C ALA A 361 -42.12 6.98 -22.45
N PRO A 362 -41.89 7.94 -23.37
CA PRO A 362 -42.68 9.15 -23.42
C PRO A 362 -44.17 8.81 -23.69
N PRO A 363 -45.11 9.56 -23.11
CA PRO A 363 -46.52 9.31 -23.31
C PRO A 363 -46.90 9.53 -24.79
N GLY A 364 -47.63 8.55 -25.34
CA GLY A 364 -48.18 8.61 -26.70
C GLY A 364 -49.44 9.45 -26.81
#